data_AF-A0A367EW19-F1
#
_entry.id   AF-A0A367EW19-F1
#
_cell.length_a   1.000
_cell.length_b   1.000
_cell.length_c   1.000
_cell.angle_alpha   90.00
_cell.angle_beta   90.00
_cell.angle_gamma   90.00
#
_symmetry.space_group_name_H-M   'P 1'
#
loop_
_entity.id
_entity.type
_entity.pdbx_description
1 polymer ?
#
loop_
_entity_poly.entity_id
_entity_poly.type
_entity_poly.pdbx_seq_one_letter_code
_entity_poly.pdbx_strand_id
1 'polypeptide(L)'
;MSSSVAIPAPASSGDHPHQSVAVVRGQRVIVECPAWCTERHAEHDELCLEDVAHVGDQAAVSAPVGVTSREDILAGHISQWTYTGETRPVFAFDATGSGEFSELSKVQARAELDRIAAHVERLRRVVDAMPDA
;
A
#
# COMPACT_ATOMS: atom_id res chain seq x y z
N MET A 1 -18.23 0.42 16.13
CA MET A 1 -18.40 -0.47 14.97
C MET A 1 -17.02 -0.64 14.37
N SER A 2 -16.36 -1.79 14.58
CA SER A 2 -15.04 -2.07 14.00
C SER A 2 -15.25 -2.54 12.57
N SER A 3 -14.92 -1.69 11.59
CA SER A 3 -14.78 -2.16 10.21
C SER A 3 -13.50 -2.96 10.11
N SER A 4 -13.63 -4.25 9.85
CA SER A 4 -12.49 -5.11 9.50
C SER A 4 -12.21 -4.89 8.02
N VAL A 5 -11.03 -4.35 7.69
CA VAL A 5 -10.56 -4.26 6.31
C VAL A 5 -10.16 -5.67 5.87
N ALA A 6 -10.84 -6.20 4.85
CA ALA A 6 -10.44 -7.45 4.22
C ALA A 6 -9.25 -7.14 3.31
N ILE A 7 -8.04 -7.53 3.74
CA ILE A 7 -6.81 -7.28 2.97
C ILE A 7 -6.55 -8.52 2.10
N PRO A 8 -6.63 -8.40 0.76
CA PRO A 8 -6.28 -9.49 -0.14
C PRO A 8 -4.77 -9.78 -0.09
N ALA A 9 -4.39 -11.04 -0.35
CA ALA A 9 -2.98 -11.41 -0.47
C ALA A 9 -2.31 -10.65 -1.64
N PRO A 10 -1.01 -10.30 -1.55
CA PRO A 10 -0.29 -9.61 -2.61
C PRO A 10 -0.36 -10.43 -3.91
N ALA A 11 -0.80 -9.82 -5.00
CA ALA A 11 -0.85 -10.42 -6.33
C ALA A 11 0.46 -10.10 -7.06
N SER A 12 1.22 -11.12 -7.44
CA SER A 12 2.56 -10.99 -8.02
C SER A 12 2.74 -9.78 -8.94
N SER A 13 3.43 -8.76 -8.43
CA SER A 13 3.92 -7.62 -9.21
C SER A 13 4.84 -8.14 -10.33
N GLY A 14 4.79 -7.50 -11.51
CA GLY A 14 5.65 -7.87 -12.64
C GLY A 14 7.09 -7.37 -12.45
N ASP A 15 8.06 -8.03 -13.09
CA ASP A 15 9.48 -7.62 -12.98
C ASP A 15 9.85 -6.40 -13.87
N HIS A 16 8.93 -5.94 -14.73
CA HIS A 16 9.21 -4.91 -15.73
C HIS A 16 8.06 -3.90 -15.91
N PRO A 17 8.37 -2.64 -16.27
CA PRO A 17 7.37 -1.69 -16.72
C PRO A 17 6.53 -2.27 -17.86
N HIS A 18 5.24 -1.94 -17.88
CA HIS A 18 4.30 -2.47 -18.86
C HIS A 18 3.27 -1.41 -19.22
N GLN A 19 2.52 -1.63 -20.30
CA GLN A 19 1.41 -0.76 -20.67
C GLN A 19 0.10 -1.38 -20.19
N SER A 20 -0.81 -0.54 -19.70
CA SER A 20 -2.15 -0.93 -19.34
C SER A 20 -3.17 0.03 -19.95
N VAL A 21 -4.43 -0.43 -20.03
CA VAL A 21 -5.55 0.39 -20.48
C VAL A 21 -6.24 0.96 -19.25
N ALA A 22 -6.28 2.28 -19.12
CA ALA A 22 -7.14 2.97 -18.16
C ALA A 22 -8.42 3.47 -18.84
N VAL A 23 -9.50 3.61 -18.08
CA VAL A 23 -10.74 4.23 -18.55
C VAL A 23 -10.92 5.57 -17.85
N VAL A 24 -11.09 6.64 -18.62
CA VAL A 24 -11.30 8.00 -18.12
C VAL A 24 -12.51 8.59 -18.81
N ARG A 25 -13.58 8.85 -18.06
CA ARG A 25 -14.88 9.31 -18.57
C ARG A 25 -15.38 8.47 -19.76
N GLY A 26 -15.27 7.16 -19.63
CA GLY A 26 -15.63 6.18 -20.66
C GLY A 26 -14.66 6.09 -21.84
N GLN A 27 -13.57 6.88 -21.87
CA GLN A 27 -12.54 6.83 -22.91
C GLN A 27 -11.40 5.91 -22.49
N ARG A 28 -10.94 5.06 -23.41
CA ARG A 28 -9.80 4.17 -23.17
C ARG A 28 -8.51 4.89 -23.50
N VAL A 29 -7.61 4.98 -22.52
CA VAL A 29 -6.29 5.58 -22.66
C VAL A 29 -5.21 4.56 -22.31
N ILE A 30 -4.07 4.63 -22.99
CA ILE A 30 -2.91 3.78 -22.67
C ILE A 30 -2.06 4.51 -21.64
N VAL A 31 -1.74 3.84 -20.54
CA VAL A 31 -0.87 4.36 -19.48
C VAL A 31 0.36 3.45 -19.32
N GLU A 32 1.50 4.05 -18.98
CA GLU A 32 2.72 3.33 -18.65
C GLU A 32 2.72 2.99 -17.16
N CYS A 33 2.63 1.71 -16.84
CA CYS A 33 2.64 1.20 -15.49
C CYS A 33 4.08 0.83 -15.08
N PRO A 34 4.55 1.26 -13.90
CA PRO A 34 5.80 0.76 -13.36
C PRO A 34 5.68 -0.74 -13.03
N ALA A 35 6.82 -1.42 -12.93
CA ALA A 35 6.89 -2.87 -12.69
C ALA A 35 6.07 -3.32 -11.46
N TRP A 36 6.11 -2.53 -10.40
CA TRP A 36 5.42 -2.80 -9.14
C TRP A 36 3.90 -2.52 -9.17
N CYS A 37 3.37 -1.89 -10.22
CA CYS A 37 1.94 -1.56 -10.29
C CYS A 37 1.13 -2.83 -10.57
N THR A 38 0.14 -3.07 -9.72
CA THR A 38 -0.80 -4.20 -9.79
C THR A 38 -2.24 -3.75 -10.02
N GLU A 39 -2.47 -2.44 -10.15
CA GLU A 39 -3.78 -1.83 -10.32
C GLU A 39 -4.46 -2.25 -11.64
N ARG A 40 -5.75 -2.56 -11.56
CA ARG A 40 -6.55 -2.97 -12.73
C ARG A 40 -7.26 -1.77 -13.32
N HIS A 41 -6.49 -0.86 -13.92
CA HIS A 41 -6.99 0.41 -14.44
C HIS A 41 -8.21 0.31 -15.39
N ALA A 42 -8.44 -0.82 -16.04
CA ALA A 42 -9.59 -1.02 -16.92
C ALA A 42 -10.92 -1.29 -16.17
N GLU A 43 -10.86 -1.62 -14.88
CA GLU A 43 -12.02 -1.87 -14.02
C GLU A 43 -12.56 -0.57 -13.39
N HIS A 44 -11.83 0.55 -13.52
CA HIS A 44 -12.18 1.85 -12.95
C HIS A 44 -12.43 2.87 -14.09
N ASP A 45 -13.55 3.59 -14.02
CA ASP A 45 -13.84 4.72 -14.91
C ASP A 45 -13.59 6.04 -14.17
N GLU A 46 -12.37 6.54 -14.31
CA GLU A 46 -11.89 7.71 -13.59
C GLU A 46 -12.45 9.02 -14.16
N LEU A 47 -12.54 10.06 -13.33
CA LEU A 47 -13.08 11.36 -13.74
C LEU A 47 -12.07 12.16 -14.57
N CYS A 48 -10.77 12.03 -14.27
CA CYS A 48 -9.70 12.62 -15.05
C CYS A 48 -8.41 11.78 -14.99
N LEU A 49 -7.40 12.16 -15.78
CA LEU A 49 -6.11 11.48 -15.76
C LEU A 49 -5.40 11.61 -14.40
N GLU A 50 -5.65 12.69 -13.67
CA GLU A 50 -5.07 12.93 -12.34
C GLU A 50 -5.54 11.91 -11.30
N ASP A 51 -6.70 11.29 -11.50
CA ASP A 51 -7.22 10.24 -10.60
C ASP A 51 -6.59 8.86 -10.89
N VAL A 52 -5.92 8.69 -12.04
CA VAL A 52 -5.27 7.42 -12.39
C VAL A 52 -4.01 7.24 -11.55
N ALA A 53 -4.12 6.42 -10.50
CA ALA A 53 -3.05 6.07 -9.58
C ALA A 53 -2.40 4.74 -9.95
N HIS A 54 -1.08 4.65 -9.89
CA HIS A 54 -0.40 3.35 -9.82
C HIS A 54 -0.37 2.89 -8.38
N VAL A 55 -0.90 1.70 -8.14
CA VAL A 55 -0.97 1.07 -6.82
C VAL A 55 -0.28 -0.28 -6.89
N GLY A 56 0.64 -0.52 -5.96
CA GLY A 56 1.29 -1.82 -5.79
C GLY A 56 0.53 -2.71 -4.82
N ASP A 57 1.08 -3.90 -4.63
CA ASP A 57 0.50 -4.87 -3.71
C ASP A 57 0.29 -4.34 -2.30
N GLN A 58 -0.83 -4.75 -1.71
CA GLN A 58 -1.17 -4.42 -0.33
C GLN A 58 -0.61 -5.48 0.62
N ALA A 59 -0.05 -4.99 1.73
CA ALA A 59 0.37 -5.80 2.87
C ALA A 59 -0.32 -5.29 4.13
N ALA A 60 -0.80 -6.22 4.95
CA ALA A 60 -1.33 -5.89 6.27
C ALA A 60 -0.18 -5.52 7.22
N VAL A 61 -0.29 -4.35 7.86
CA VAL A 61 0.71 -3.86 8.82
C VAL A 61 -0.01 -3.41 10.08
N SER A 62 0.34 -4.01 11.23
CA SER A 62 -0.10 -3.51 12.53
C SER A 62 0.68 -2.24 12.87
N ALA A 63 -0.01 -1.12 13.09
CA ALA A 63 0.61 0.13 13.47
C ALA A 63 -0.28 0.91 14.45
N PRO A 64 0.30 1.72 15.35
CA PRO A 64 -0.47 2.58 16.24
C PRO A 64 -1.20 3.66 15.43
N VAL A 65 -2.51 3.81 15.66
CA VAL A 65 -3.33 4.84 15.01
C VAL A 65 -3.76 5.90 16.02
N GLY A 66 -3.39 7.15 15.74
CA GLY A 66 -3.69 8.29 16.60
C GLY A 66 -2.90 8.31 17.92
N VAL A 67 -3.44 9.01 18.92
CA VAL A 67 -2.84 9.15 20.27
C VAL A 67 -3.32 8.10 21.27
N THR A 68 -4.35 7.34 20.92
CA THR A 68 -4.79 6.21 21.72
C THR A 68 -3.82 5.07 21.44
N SER A 69 -3.20 4.47 22.44
CA SER A 69 -2.23 3.37 22.32
C SER A 69 -2.80 2.06 21.73
N ARG A 70 -3.78 2.15 20.84
CA ARG A 70 -4.37 1.06 20.07
C ARG A 70 -3.60 0.93 18.76
N GLU A 71 -3.22 -0.31 18.46
CA GLU A 71 -2.79 -0.70 17.13
C GLU A 71 -4.02 -1.04 16.30
N ASP A 72 -4.06 -0.54 15.07
CA ASP A 72 -4.97 -1.01 14.03
C ASP A 72 -4.17 -1.69 12.91
N ILE A 73 -4.86 -2.49 12.11
CA ILE A 73 -4.29 -3.12 10.92
C ILE A 73 -4.49 -2.16 9.75
N LEU A 74 -3.38 -1.65 9.23
CA LEU A 74 -3.33 -0.76 8.08
C LEU A 74 -3.01 -1.58 6.81
N ALA A 75 -3.52 -1.12 5.67
CA ALA A 75 -3.08 -1.58 4.36
C ALA A 75 -1.88 -0.73 3.90
N GLY A 76 -0.68 -1.32 3.97
CA GLY A 76 0.55 -0.72 3.45
C GLY A 76 0.74 -1.07 1.98
N HIS A 77 1.01 -0.09 1.11
CA HIS A 77 1.27 -0.31 -0.31
C HIS A 77 2.12 0.82 -0.91
N ILE A 78 2.62 0.62 -2.12
CA ILE A 78 3.26 1.70 -2.91
C ILE A 78 2.17 2.40 -3.72
N SER A 79 2.14 3.72 -3.72
CA SER A 79 1.22 4.52 -4.53
C SER A 79 1.95 5.65 -5.28
N GLN A 80 1.41 6.05 -6.43
CA GLN A 80 1.92 7.14 -7.26
C GLN A 80 0.81 7.72 -8.15
N TRP A 81 0.67 9.05 -8.20
CA TRP A 81 -0.24 9.76 -9.11
C TRP A 81 0.55 10.54 -10.15
N THR A 82 0.90 9.90 -11.26
CA THR A 82 1.82 10.46 -12.26
C THR A 82 1.31 11.77 -12.88
N TYR A 83 0.00 11.98 -12.90
CA TYR A 83 -0.62 13.10 -13.61
C TYR A 83 -0.98 14.31 -12.73
N THR A 84 -0.84 14.22 -11.39
CA THR A 84 -1.17 15.32 -10.45
C THR A 84 -0.04 16.35 -10.25
N GLY A 85 1.11 16.14 -10.89
CA GLY A 85 2.33 16.94 -10.69
C GLY A 85 3.24 16.42 -9.57
N GLU A 86 2.73 15.61 -8.63
CA GLU A 86 3.55 14.86 -7.67
C GLU A 86 3.84 13.47 -8.21
N THR A 87 4.94 13.36 -8.95
CA THR A 87 5.27 12.16 -9.74
C THR A 87 6.07 11.12 -8.97
N ARG A 88 6.38 11.33 -7.69
CA ARG A 88 7.23 10.40 -6.93
C ARG A 88 6.39 9.29 -6.29
N PRO A 89 6.80 8.02 -6.38
CA PRO A 89 6.18 6.96 -5.60
C PRO A 89 6.39 7.17 -4.10
N VAL A 90 5.35 6.88 -3.33
CA VAL A 90 5.36 6.92 -1.86
C VAL A 90 4.93 5.56 -1.31
N PHE A 91 5.28 5.29 -0.07
CA PHE A 91 4.69 4.17 0.67
C PHE A 91 3.51 4.72 1.47
N ALA A 92 2.30 4.26 1.16
CA ALA A 92 1.07 4.70 1.76
C ALA A 92 0.59 3.71 2.82
N PHE A 93 0.17 4.23 3.98
CA PHE A 93 -0.60 3.48 4.96
C PHE A 93 -2.05 3.97 4.94
N ASP A 94 -2.96 3.08 4.52
CA ASP A 94 -4.39 3.33 4.52
C ASP A 94 -5.05 2.59 5.70
N ALA A 95 -5.71 3.35 6.58
CA ALA A 95 -6.37 2.83 7.78
C ALA A 95 -7.86 2.50 7.56
N THR A 96 -8.49 3.12 6.57
CA THR A 96 -9.95 3.21 6.47
C THR A 96 -10.49 2.77 5.12
N GLY A 97 -9.62 2.54 4.13
CA GLY A 97 -10.02 2.32 2.75
C GLY A 97 -10.70 3.54 2.14
N SER A 98 -10.56 4.72 2.77
CA SER A 98 -11.28 5.93 2.37
C SER A 98 -10.50 6.77 1.36
N GLY A 99 -9.32 6.32 0.95
CA GLY A 99 -8.41 7.10 0.09
C GLY A 99 -7.64 8.19 0.84
N GLU A 100 -7.81 8.31 2.16
CA GLU A 100 -6.94 9.14 2.99
C GLU A 100 -5.85 8.25 3.60
N PHE A 101 -4.59 8.53 3.28
CA PHE A 101 -3.45 7.74 3.73
C PHE A 101 -2.32 8.62 4.25
N SER A 102 -1.51 8.03 5.13
CA SER A 102 -0.23 8.62 5.52
C SER A 102 0.84 8.23 4.51
N GLU A 103 1.50 9.24 3.94
CA GLU A 103 2.56 9.03 2.95
C GLU A 103 3.94 9.06 3.60
N LEU A 104 4.72 8.02 3.33
CA LEU A 104 6.11 7.93 3.72
C LEU A 104 7.01 7.97 2.49
N SER A 105 8.05 8.79 2.55
CA SER A 105 9.16 8.69 1.61
C SER A 105 9.85 7.32 1.74
N LYS A 106 10.59 6.91 0.71
CA LYS A 106 11.37 5.65 0.73
C LYS A 106 12.24 5.50 1.99
N VAL A 107 12.86 6.59 2.46
CA VAL A 107 13.73 6.57 3.66
C VAL A 107 12.91 6.33 4.93
N GLN A 108 11.79 7.04 5.08
CA GLN A 108 10.89 6.88 6.22
C GLN A 108 10.25 5.48 6.23
N ALA A 109 9.79 5.02 5.07
CA ALA A 109 9.22 3.68 4.91
C ALA A 109 10.24 2.60 5.30
N ARG A 110 11.51 2.73 4.84
CA ARG A 110 12.56 1.78 5.21
C ARG A 110 12.83 1.77 6.72
N ALA A 111 12.95 2.94 7.34
CA ALA A 111 13.15 3.04 8.78
C ALA A 111 12.01 2.39 9.58
N GLU A 112 10.78 2.55 9.11
CA GLU A 112 9.59 1.95 9.73
C GLU A 112 9.58 0.42 9.58
N LEU A 113 9.92 -0.10 8.39
CA LEU A 113 10.07 -1.53 8.17
C LEU A 113 11.18 -2.14 9.04
N ASP A 114 12.32 -1.45 9.18
CA ASP A 114 13.41 -1.90 10.06
C ASP A 114 12.95 -1.92 11.54
N ARG A 115 12.12 -0.95 11.96
CA ARG A 115 11.49 -0.91 13.31
C ARG A 115 10.57 -2.10 13.54
N ILE A 116 9.72 -2.44 12.55
CA ILE A 116 8.82 -3.60 12.58
C ILE A 116 9.62 -4.89 12.65
N ALA A 117 10.65 -5.05 11.80
CA ALA A 117 11.51 -6.23 11.81
C ALA A 117 12.19 -6.42 13.19
N ALA A 118 12.72 -5.34 13.77
CA ALA A 118 13.30 -5.39 15.11
C ALA A 118 12.28 -5.75 16.20
N HIS A 119 11.01 -5.38 16.05
CA HIS A 119 9.93 -5.78 16.96
C HIS A 119 9.64 -7.28 16.84
N VAL A 120 9.51 -7.80 15.62
CA VAL A 120 9.29 -9.23 15.36
C VAL A 120 10.43 -10.07 15.93
N GLU A 121 11.68 -9.65 15.75
CA GLU A 121 12.84 -10.33 16.34
C GLU A 121 12.80 -10.38 17.87
N ARG A 122 12.29 -9.33 18.53
CA ARG A 122 12.10 -9.37 19.99
C ARG A 122 11.03 -10.37 20.39
N LEU A 123 9.91 -10.43 19.67
CA LEU A 123 8.84 -11.39 19.94
C LEU A 123 9.30 -12.84 19.74
N ARG A 124 10.08 -13.11 18.69
CA ARG A 124 10.67 -14.43 18.44
C ARG A 124 11.45 -14.94 19.66
N ARG A 125 12.32 -14.10 20.24
CA ARG A 125 13.07 -14.47 21.46
C ARG A 125 12.19 -14.75 22.67
N VAL A 126 11.05 -14.04 22.80
CA VAL A 126 10.09 -14.31 23.88
C VAL A 126 9.42 -15.66 23.68
N VAL A 127 9.03 -15.97 22.44
CA VAL A 127 8.43 -17.26 22.08
C VAL A 127 9.43 -18.40 22.28
N ASP A 128 10.68 -18.24 21.86
CA ASP A 128 11.74 -19.24 22.00
C ASP A 128 12.10 -19.52 23.48
N ALA A 129 11.76 -18.62 24.39
CA ALA A 129 11.96 -18.80 25.83
C ALA A 129 10.78 -19.48 26.53
N MET A 130 9.68 -19.76 25.81
CA MET A 130 8.55 -20.49 26.37
C MET A 130 8.93 -21.95 26.61
N PRO A 131 8.51 -22.57 27.73
CA PRO A 131 8.71 -24.01 27.91
C PRO A 131 7.86 -24.79 26.91
N ASP A 132 8.43 -25.84 26.34
CA ASP A 132 7.66 -26.83 25.58
C ASP A 132 6.62 -27.49 26.50
N ALA A 133 5.43 -27.73 25.95
CA ALA A 133 4.34 -28.40 26.65
C ALA A 133 4.60 -29.90 26.85
#